data_AF-A0AAN8JTK5-F1
#
_entry.id   AF-A0AAN8JTK5-F1
#
_cell.length_a   1.000
_cell.length_b   1.000
_cell.length_c   1.000
_cell.angle_alpha   90.00
_cell.angle_beta   90.00
_cell.angle_gamma   90.00
#
_symmetry.space_group_name_H-M   'P 1'
#
loop_
_entity.id
_entity.type
_entity.pdbx_description
1 polymer ?
#
loop_
_entity_poly.entity_id
_entity_poly.type
_entity_poly.pdbx_seq_one_letter_code
_entity_poly.pdbx_strand_id
1 'polypeptide(L)'
;MLSGKAYAKAARAHFPVIDRVHGKFENERANLGNHPTGQLWRQYMDMVNVFRNLIRSERTGDWSLHLSVLAEMISYFAATSHRNYAKSVQIFMQDMVELKVKDPLICSLFEKGLFVVRRSEGFGN
;
A
#
# COMPACT_ATOMS: atom_id res chain seq x y z
N MET A 1 -8.52 -18.30 0.96
CA MET A 1 -7.57 -18.17 2.09
C MET A 1 -7.91 -16.90 2.86
N LEU A 2 -8.00 -16.95 4.19
CA LEU A 2 -8.24 -15.75 5.00
C LEU A 2 -7.10 -14.74 4.80
N SER A 3 -7.41 -13.45 4.72
CA SER A 3 -6.42 -12.38 4.65
C SER A 3 -5.49 -12.41 5.88
N GLY A 4 -4.21 -12.03 5.74
CA GLY A 4 -3.27 -11.98 6.86
C GLY A 4 -3.77 -11.17 8.07
N LYS A 5 -4.63 -10.16 7.83
CA LYS A 5 -5.31 -9.41 8.91
C LYS A 5 -6.33 -10.25 9.68
N ALA A 6 -7.02 -11.17 9.00
CA ALA A 6 -7.99 -12.08 9.63
C ALA A 6 -7.28 -13.14 10.48
N TYR A 7 -6.14 -13.67 10.04
CA TYR A 7 -5.30 -14.56 10.85
C TYR A 7 -4.76 -13.86 12.10
N ALA A 8 -4.26 -12.63 11.97
CA ALA A 8 -3.80 -11.85 13.12
C ALA A 8 -4.92 -11.57 14.13
N LYS A 9 -6.14 -11.29 13.65
CA LYS A 9 -7.32 -11.11 14.52
C LYS A 9 -7.69 -12.39 15.26
N ALA A 10 -7.71 -13.54 14.58
CA ALA A 10 -7.98 -14.83 15.20
C ALA A 10 -6.89 -15.22 16.23
N ALA A 11 -5.62 -14.98 15.91
CA ALA A 11 -4.51 -15.25 16.81
C ALA A 11 -4.57 -14.41 18.10
N ARG A 12 -4.93 -13.12 18.01
CA ARG A 12 -5.16 -12.29 19.22
C ARG A 12 -6.30 -12.83 20.08
N ALA A 13 -7.40 -13.25 19.47
CA ALA A 13 -8.55 -13.78 20.21
C ALA A 13 -8.25 -15.11 20.93
N HIS A 14 -7.36 -15.93 20.36
CA HIS A 14 -7.10 -17.29 20.86
C HIS A 14 -5.85 -17.40 21.75
N PHE A 15 -4.90 -16.47 21.64
CA PHE A 15 -3.64 -16.48 22.38
C PHE A 15 -3.49 -15.21 23.24
N PRO A 16 -3.73 -15.30 24.57
CA PRO A 16 -3.64 -14.15 25.48
C PRO A 16 -2.29 -13.43 25.47
N VAL A 17 -1.20 -14.16 25.21
CA VAL A 17 0.14 -13.57 25.09
C VAL A 17 0.25 -12.63 23.88
N ILE A 18 -0.36 -12.99 22.75
CA ILE A 18 -0.33 -12.19 21.52
C ILE A 18 -1.17 -10.93 21.70
N ASP A 19 -2.33 -11.04 22.34
CA ASP A 19 -3.17 -9.89 22.67
C ASP A 19 -2.46 -8.91 23.61
N ARG A 20 -1.82 -9.42 24.67
CA ARG A 20 -1.04 -8.60 25.60
C ARG A 20 0.13 -7.89 24.92
N VAL A 21 0.87 -8.58 24.04
CA VAL A 21 1.97 -7.96 23.28
C VAL A 21 1.42 -6.89 22.33
N HIS A 22 0.30 -7.16 21.66
CA HIS A 22 -0.34 -6.19 20.79
C HIS A 22 -0.79 -4.94 21.57
N GLY A 23 -1.42 -5.10 22.74
CA GLY A 23 -1.82 -4.00 23.60
C GLY A 23 -0.63 -3.16 24.07
N LYS A 24 0.49 -3.79 24.47
CA LYS A 24 1.73 -3.07 24.81
C LYS A 24 2.28 -2.29 23.62
N PHE A 25 2.27 -2.89 22.43
CA PHE A 25 2.74 -2.24 21.22
C PHE A 25 1.89 -1.00 20.87
N GLU A 26 0.56 -1.10 20.91
CA GLU A 26 -0.31 0.05 20.62
C GLU A 26 -0.17 1.16 21.66
N ASN A 27 0.01 0.82 22.95
CA ASN A 27 0.30 1.81 23.99
C ASN A 27 1.63 2.52 23.74
N GLU A 28 2.69 1.80 23.39
CA GLU A 28 3.99 2.42 23.10
C GLU A 28 3.92 3.29 21.84
N ARG A 29 3.22 2.81 20.82
CA ARG A 29 2.95 3.57 19.60
C ARG A 29 2.17 4.85 19.89
N ALA A 30 1.21 4.84 20.82
CA ALA A 30 0.51 6.03 21.28
C ALA A 30 1.46 6.98 22.03
N ASN A 31 2.28 6.46 22.95
CA ASN A 31 3.27 7.22 23.71
C ASN A 31 4.30 7.94 22.83
N LEU A 32 4.76 7.31 21.75
CA LEU A 32 5.64 7.94 20.75
C LEU A 32 5.04 9.23 20.16
N GLY A 33 3.72 9.38 20.20
CA GLY A 33 3.05 10.59 19.75
C GLY A 33 3.22 11.80 20.65
N ASN A 34 3.65 11.61 21.88
CA ASN A 34 3.84 12.70 22.83
C ASN A 34 5.19 13.40 22.62
N HIS A 35 6.08 12.85 21.79
CA HIS A 35 7.40 13.39 21.52
C HIS A 35 7.57 13.74 20.04
N PRO A 36 8.14 14.91 19.69
CA PRO A 36 8.34 15.31 18.28
C PRO A 36 9.11 14.27 17.45
N THR A 37 10.18 13.70 18.00
CA THR A 37 10.96 12.65 17.35
C THR A 37 10.14 11.37 17.13
N GLY A 38 9.31 10.99 18.11
CA GLY A 38 8.44 9.83 17.98
C GLY A 38 7.35 10.03 16.92
N GLN A 39 6.78 11.23 16.82
CA GLN A 39 5.85 11.60 15.75
C GLN A 39 6.51 11.47 14.36
N LEU A 40 7.73 11.98 14.21
CA LEU A 40 8.50 11.87 12.97
C LEU A 40 8.73 10.41 12.57
N TRP A 41 9.17 9.56 13.51
CA TRP A 41 9.39 8.14 13.23
C TRP A 41 8.10 7.41 12.85
N ARG A 42 6.95 7.76 13.45
CA ARG A 42 5.65 7.20 13.05
C ARG A 42 5.30 7.58 11.62
N GLN A 43 5.42 8.85 11.25
CA GLN A 43 5.19 9.31 9.88
C GLN A 43 6.13 8.61 8.88
N TYR A 44 7.40 8.42 9.25
CA TYR A 44 8.35 7.69 8.43
C TYR A 44 7.94 6.22 8.24
N MET A 45 7.53 5.53 9.30
CA MET A 45 7.05 4.14 9.22
C MET A 45 5.78 4.03 8.38
N ASP A 46 4.87 5.01 8.47
CA ASP A 46 3.68 5.08 7.62
C ASP A 46 4.08 5.22 6.14
N MET A 47 5.04 6.09 5.80
CA MET A 47 5.58 6.22 4.45
C MET A 47 6.22 4.91 3.95
N VAL A 48 7.00 4.21 4.78
CA VAL A 48 7.59 2.91 4.44
C VAL A 48 6.51 1.86 4.17
N ASN A 49 5.43 1.86 4.94
CA ASN A 49 4.30 0.96 4.73
C ASN A 49 3.59 1.22 3.39
N VAL A 50 3.42 2.49 3.01
CA VAL A 50 2.88 2.87 1.69
C VAL A 50 3.78 2.33 0.57
N PHE A 51 5.10 2.53 0.67
CA PHE A 51 6.04 2.01 -0.33
C PHE A 51 6.06 0.48 -0.40
N ARG A 52 5.97 -0.20 0.74
CA ARG A 52 5.84 -1.67 0.79
C ARG A 52 4.57 -2.14 0.10
N ASN A 53 3.46 -1.43 0.27
CA ASN A 53 2.20 -1.76 -0.41
C ASN A 53 2.29 -1.53 -1.92
N LEU A 54 3.07 -0.54 -2.39
CA LEU A 54 3.37 -0.35 -3.81
C LEU A 54 4.11 -1.58 -4.37
N ILE A 55 5.19 -2.00 -3.71
CA ILE A 55 5.93 -3.20 -4.14
C ILE A 55 5.01 -4.42 -4.16
N ARG A 56 4.14 -4.55 -3.16
CA ARG A 56 3.18 -5.64 -3.10
C ARG A 56 2.21 -5.57 -4.29
N SER A 57 1.61 -4.41 -4.59
CA SER A 57 0.67 -4.28 -5.70
C SER A 57 1.31 -4.65 -7.03
N GLU A 58 2.56 -4.22 -7.27
CA GLU A 58 3.33 -4.60 -8.46
C GLU A 58 3.54 -6.12 -8.53
N ARG A 59 3.99 -6.74 -7.44
CA ARG A 59 4.29 -8.19 -7.41
C ARG A 59 3.03 -9.05 -7.55
N THR A 60 1.91 -8.64 -6.98
CA THR A 60 0.67 -9.39 -7.03
C THR A 60 -0.20 -9.02 -8.23
N GLY A 61 0.13 -7.97 -8.98
CA GLY A 61 -0.75 -7.38 -9.99
C GLY A 61 -2.09 -6.93 -9.39
N ASP A 62 -2.07 -6.40 -8.16
CA ASP A 62 -3.28 -5.92 -7.49
C ASP A 62 -3.53 -4.47 -7.89
N TRP A 63 -4.39 -4.29 -8.90
CA TRP A 63 -4.67 -2.99 -9.49
C TRP A 63 -5.35 -2.02 -8.51
N SER A 64 -6.28 -2.52 -7.70
CA SER A 64 -6.96 -1.68 -6.72
C SER A 64 -5.99 -1.19 -5.65
N LEU A 65 -5.08 -2.05 -5.17
CA LEU A 65 -4.03 -1.65 -4.24
C LEU A 65 -3.06 -0.65 -4.88
N HIS A 66 -2.68 -0.86 -6.15
CA HIS A 66 -1.80 0.06 -6.89
C HIS A 66 -2.37 1.49 -6.90
N LEU A 67 -3.64 1.66 -7.30
CA LEU A 67 -4.30 2.98 -7.34
C LEU A 67 -4.43 3.61 -5.95
N SER A 68 -4.79 2.82 -4.93
CA SER A 68 -4.89 3.30 -3.54
C SER A 68 -3.55 3.84 -3.04
N VAL A 69 -2.47 3.09 -3.28
CA VAL A 69 -1.13 3.47 -2.82
C VAL A 69 -0.64 4.72 -3.55
N LEU A 70 -0.85 4.83 -4.86
CA LEU A 70 -0.48 6.02 -5.62
C LEU A 70 -1.23 7.26 -5.12
N ALA A 71 -2.52 7.15 -4.77
CA ALA A 71 -3.27 8.24 -4.17
C ALA A 71 -2.66 8.70 -2.83
N GLU A 72 -2.26 7.76 -1.96
CA GLU A 72 -1.59 8.05 -0.68
C GLU A 72 -0.22 8.73 -0.89
N MET A 73 0.54 8.30 -1.90
CA MET A 73 1.87 8.82 -2.22
C MET A 73 1.89 10.30 -2.65
N ILE A 74 0.79 10.84 -3.19
CA ILE A 74 0.70 12.26 -3.60
C ILE A 74 1.07 13.19 -2.43
N SER A 75 0.56 12.90 -1.24
CA SER A 75 0.81 13.70 -0.04
C SER A 75 2.30 13.72 0.34
N TYR A 76 2.96 12.56 0.24
CA TYR A 76 4.39 12.43 0.51
C TYR A 76 5.24 13.11 -0.56
N PHE A 77 4.87 13.02 -1.83
CA PHE A 77 5.58 13.74 -2.90
C PHE A 77 5.49 15.25 -2.74
N ALA A 78 4.32 15.76 -2.36
CA ALA A 78 4.14 17.18 -2.07
C ALA A 78 5.01 17.61 -0.86
N ALA A 79 4.99 16.84 0.23
CA ALA A 79 5.75 17.14 1.44
C ALA A 79 7.27 17.09 1.25
N THR A 80 7.75 16.22 0.36
CA THR A 80 9.19 16.02 0.09
C THR A 80 9.71 16.79 -1.13
N SER A 81 8.95 17.80 -1.60
CA SER A 81 9.30 18.63 -2.76
C SER A 81 9.42 17.90 -4.11
N HIS A 82 8.92 16.66 -4.20
CA HIS A 82 8.81 15.86 -5.42
C HIS A 82 7.58 16.25 -6.26
N ARG A 83 7.39 17.55 -6.50
CA ARG A 83 6.18 18.12 -7.12
C ARG A 83 5.87 17.57 -8.51
N ASN A 84 6.91 17.24 -9.29
CA ASN A 84 6.73 16.62 -10.62
C ASN A 84 6.09 15.23 -10.51
N TYR A 85 6.54 14.41 -9.55
CA TYR A 85 5.94 13.11 -9.29
C TYR A 85 4.50 13.24 -8.78
N ALA A 86 4.24 14.16 -7.86
CA ALA A 86 2.87 14.45 -7.40
C ALA A 86 1.93 14.79 -8.58
N LYS A 87 2.37 15.67 -9.48
CA LYS A 87 1.61 16.06 -10.67
C LYS A 87 1.40 14.89 -11.62
N SER A 88 2.44 14.12 -11.92
CA SER A 88 2.34 12.95 -12.80
C SER A 88 1.36 11.91 -12.26
N VAL A 89 1.40 11.64 -10.96
CA VAL A 89 0.46 10.71 -10.32
C VAL A 89 -0.96 11.27 -10.35
N GLN A 90 -1.17 12.56 -10.12
CA GLN A 90 -2.50 13.17 -10.22
C GLN A 90 -3.10 13.04 -11.62
N ILE A 91 -2.32 13.32 -12.67
CA ILE A 91 -2.76 13.16 -14.07
C ILE A 91 -3.09 11.70 -14.35
N PHE A 92 -2.19 10.78 -13.97
CA PHE A 92 -2.44 9.35 -14.10
C PHE A 92 -3.74 8.92 -13.41
N MET A 93 -4.01 9.39 -12.19
CA MET A 93 -5.25 9.05 -11.49
C MET A 93 -6.50 9.56 -12.21
N GLN A 94 -6.45 10.74 -12.84
CA GLN A 94 -7.53 11.25 -13.68
C GLN A 94 -7.73 10.36 -14.90
N ASP A 95 -6.65 9.99 -15.59
CA ASP A 95 -6.70 9.08 -16.72
C ASP A 95 -7.32 7.73 -16.33
N MET A 96 -6.99 7.20 -15.15
CA MET A 96 -7.52 5.92 -14.67
C MET A 96 -9.01 5.96 -14.31
N VAL A 97 -9.53 7.13 -13.92
CA VAL A 97 -10.99 7.33 -13.72
C VAL A 97 -11.70 7.30 -15.07
N GLU A 98 -11.16 7.98 -16.07
CA GLU A 98 -11.74 8.05 -17.41
C GLU A 98 -11.58 6.75 -18.21
N LEU A 99 -10.53 5.96 -17.92
CA LEU A 99 -10.21 4.70 -18.60
C LEU A 99 -11.39 3.72 -18.60
N LYS A 100 -12.18 3.69 -17.51
CA LYS A 100 -13.37 2.83 -17.40
C LYS A 100 -14.40 3.08 -18.50
N VAL A 101 -14.48 4.31 -19.00
CA VAL A 101 -15.41 4.71 -20.05
C VAL A 101 -14.72 4.70 -21.41
N LYS A 102 -13.48 5.18 -21.49
CA LYS A 102 -12.72 5.29 -22.75
C LYS A 102 -12.31 3.93 -23.30
N ASP A 103 -11.83 3.03 -22.45
CA ASP A 103 -11.38 1.70 -22.85
C ASP A 103 -11.65 0.66 -21.75
N PRO A 104 -12.87 0.10 -21.71
CA PRO A 104 -13.25 -0.93 -20.75
C PRO A 104 -12.40 -2.20 -20.86
N LEU A 105 -11.87 -2.51 -22.06
CA LEU A 105 -11.05 -3.69 -22.29
C LEU A 105 -9.73 -3.54 -21.54
N ILE A 106 -9.02 -2.43 -21.69
CA ILE A 106 -7.77 -2.16 -20.98
C ILE A 106 -8.02 -2.13 -19.47
N CYS A 107 -9.11 -1.50 -19.01
CA CYS A 107 -9.48 -1.51 -17.59
C CYS A 107 -9.63 -2.95 -17.07
N SER A 108 -10.31 -3.83 -17.82
CA SER A 108 -10.44 -5.25 -17.45
C SER A 108 -9.10 -5.99 -17.43
N LEU A 109 -8.18 -5.69 -18.35
CA LEU A 109 -6.84 -6.27 -18.35
C LEU A 109 -6.04 -5.83 -17.12
N PHE A 110 -6.15 -4.56 -16.72
CA PHE A 110 -5.51 -4.05 -15.50
C PHE A 110 -6.07 -4.71 -14.25
N GLU A 111 -7.40 -4.85 -14.13
CA GLU A 111 -8.04 -5.55 -13.02
C GLU A 111 -7.64 -7.04 -12.93
N LYS A 112 -7.27 -7.66 -14.06
CA LYS A 112 -6.68 -9.01 -14.12
C LYS A 112 -5.18 -9.05 -13.75
N GLY A 113 -4.59 -7.91 -13.42
CA GLY A 113 -3.19 -7.78 -13.05
C GLY A 113 -2.22 -7.79 -14.23
N LEU A 114 -2.69 -7.49 -15.45
CA LEU A 114 -1.85 -7.48 -16.67
C LEU A 114 -1.18 -6.12 -16.93
N PHE A 115 -1.22 -5.19 -15.97
CA PHE A 115 -0.46 -3.93 -16.00
C PHE A 115 0.99 -4.11 -15.55
N VAL A 116 1.32 -5.24 -14.92
CA VAL A 116 2.66 -5.57 -14.42
C VAL A 116 3.33 -6.60 -15.32
N VAL A 117 4.59 -6.34 -15.64
CA VAL A 117 5.42 -7.31 -16.36
C VAL A 117 5.85 -8.40 -15.38
N ARG A 118 5.40 -9.63 -15.63
CA ARG A 118 5.89 -10.82 -14.95
C ARG A 118 6.92 -11.49 -15.83
N ARG A 119 8.01 -11.98 -15.24
CA ARG A 119 8.85 -12.95 -15.94
C ARG A 119 7.97 -14.17 -16.19
N SER A 120 7.78 -14.52 -17.46
CA SER A 120 7.27 -15.84 -17.81
C SER A 120 8.23 -16.88 -17.22
N GLU A 121 7.70 -18.01 -16.76
CA GLU A 121 8.53 -19.20 -16.56
C GLU A 121 8.97 -19.68 -17.95
N GLY A 122 9.94 -18.98 -18.53
CA GLY A 122 10.60 -19.39 -19.75
C GLY A 122 11.58 -20.50 -19.40
N PHE A 123 11.21 -21.73 -19.77
CA PHE A 123 12.11 -22.80 -20.21
C PHE A 123 13.54 -22.69 -19.67
N GLY A 124 13.73 -23.12 -18.43
CA GLY A 124 15.05 -23.47 -17.90
C GLY A 124 15.38 -24.89 -18.34
N ASN A 125 16.50 -25.01 -19.06
CA ASN A 125 17.19 -26.26 -19.39
C ASN A 125 17.49 -27.14 -18.17
#